data_AF-A0A3R5WPA1-F1
#
_entry.id   AF-A0A3R5WPA1-F1
#
_cell.length_a   1.000
_cell.length_b   1.000
_cell.length_c   1.000
_cell.angle_alpha   90.00
_cell.angle_beta   90.00
_cell.angle_gamma   90.00
#
_symmetry.space_group_name_H-M   'P 1'
#
loop_
_entity.id
_entity.type
_entity.pdbx_description
1 polymer ?
#
loop_
_entity_poly.entity_id
_entity_poly.type
_entity_poly.pdbx_seq_one_letter_code
_entity_poly.pdbx_strand_id
1 'polypeptide(L)'
;MDGIDYKICRTQQRLYEYAARHGYEIEQFSNFFLSSDFCSRAFDVLYSRFQLETPVECMDFILEEADDKLKENAVKKADDEEADVAGFIGLIYRMLYFITPYTSKELCEKVPYSTVKKFYSAYGQETENYIAEDICINLHLNYDSQKVELKV
;
A
#
# COMPACT_ATOMS: atom_id res chain seq x y z
N MET A 1 -7.62 14.31 3.40
CA MET A 1 -6.94 13.35 4.30
C MET A 1 -6.46 14.11 5.53
N ASP A 2 -6.52 13.55 6.75
CA ASP A 2 -5.99 14.23 7.95
C ASP A 2 -4.56 13.76 8.32
N GLY A 3 -4.00 14.32 9.39
CA GLY A 3 -2.65 13.98 9.84
C GLY A 3 -2.49 12.57 10.41
N ILE A 4 -3.57 11.93 10.86
CA ILE A 4 -3.56 10.53 11.30
C ILE A 4 -3.65 9.62 10.09
N ASP A 5 -4.58 9.87 9.17
CA ASP A 5 -4.72 9.11 7.93
C ASP A 5 -3.39 9.03 7.18
N TYR A 6 -2.67 10.15 7.05
CA TYR A 6 -1.36 10.17 6.40
C TYR A 6 -0.33 9.31 7.15
N LYS A 7 -0.33 9.31 8.49
CA LYS A 7 0.54 8.42 9.27
C LYS A 7 0.22 6.94 9.03
N ILE A 8 -1.06 6.60 8.87
CA ILE A 8 -1.49 5.24 8.51
C ILE A 8 -0.98 4.85 7.12
N CYS A 9 -1.06 5.77 6.15
CA CYS A 9 -0.45 5.58 4.82
C CYS A 9 1.07 5.34 4.93
N ARG A 10 1.77 6.11 5.77
CA ARG A 10 3.21 5.93 6.03
C ARG A 10 3.53 4.60 6.73
N THR A 11 2.62 4.04 7.52
CA THR A 11 2.80 2.69 8.09
C THR A 11 2.80 1.63 6.99
N GLN A 12 1.83 1.68 6.07
CA GLN A 12 1.77 0.75 4.94
C GLN A 12 2.95 0.95 3.97
N GLN A 13 3.39 2.20 3.76
CA GLN A 13 4.64 2.48 3.04
C GLN A 13 5.82 1.70 3.65
N ARG A 14 6.06 1.86 4.96
CA ARG A 14 7.18 1.23 5.65
C ARG A 14 7.09 -0.29 5.66
N LEU A 15 5.86 -0.83 5.64
CA LEU A 15 5.64 -2.27 5.51
C LEU A 15 6.11 -2.80 4.15
N TYR A 16 5.82 -2.09 3.07
CA TYR A 16 6.27 -2.48 1.72
C TYR A 16 7.79 -2.32 1.56
N GLU A 17 8.36 -1.22 2.05
CA GLU A 17 9.82 -1.03 2.09
C GLU A 17 10.51 -2.16 2.87
N TYR A 18 9.93 -2.55 4.02
CA TYR A 18 10.43 -3.65 4.83
C TYR A 18 10.41 -4.96 4.04
N ALA A 19 9.29 -5.29 3.40
CA ALA A 19 9.17 -6.50 2.58
C ALA A 19 10.23 -6.51 1.45
N ALA A 20 10.44 -5.37 0.77
CA ALA A 20 11.43 -5.27 -0.30
C ALA A 20 12.86 -5.51 0.20
N ARG A 21 13.24 -4.87 1.31
CA ARG A 21 14.56 -5.03 1.95
C ARG A 21 14.79 -6.43 2.52
N HIS A 22 13.73 -7.17 2.80
CA HIS A 22 13.80 -8.57 3.23
C HIS A 22 13.70 -9.56 2.06
N GLY A 23 13.70 -9.07 0.81
CA GLY A 23 13.79 -9.92 -0.37
C GLY A 23 12.47 -10.54 -0.81
N TYR A 24 11.33 -10.15 -0.26
CA TYR A 24 10.04 -10.63 -0.74
C TYR A 24 9.78 -10.13 -2.17
N GLU A 25 9.18 -10.98 -3.01
CA GLU A 25 8.67 -10.53 -4.31
C GLU A 25 7.47 -9.59 -4.07
N ILE A 26 7.62 -8.31 -4.41
CA ILE A 26 6.74 -7.25 -3.90
C ILE A 26 5.36 -7.25 -4.56
N GLU A 27 5.24 -7.67 -5.81
CA GLU A 27 3.92 -7.80 -6.43
C GLU A 27 3.12 -8.92 -5.75
N GLN A 28 3.75 -10.07 -5.50
CA GLN A 28 3.16 -11.18 -4.75
C GLN A 28 2.84 -10.78 -3.31
N PHE A 29 3.75 -10.07 -2.63
CA PHE A 29 3.53 -9.55 -1.28
C PHE A 29 2.32 -8.61 -1.24
N SER A 30 2.27 -7.65 -2.17
CA SER A 30 1.18 -6.68 -2.26
C SER A 30 -0.17 -7.37 -2.46
N ASN A 31 -0.23 -8.29 -3.44
CA ASN A 31 -1.45 -9.01 -3.74
C ASN A 31 -1.91 -9.88 -2.57
N PHE A 32 -0.97 -10.54 -1.89
CA PHE A 32 -1.26 -11.33 -0.70
C PHE A 32 -1.76 -10.44 0.45
N PHE A 33 -0.98 -9.42 0.84
CA PHE A 33 -1.32 -8.54 1.96
C PHE A 33 -2.68 -7.89 1.76
N LEU A 34 -2.94 -7.25 0.62
CA LEU A 34 -4.20 -6.55 0.37
C LEU A 34 -5.43 -7.48 0.33
N SER A 35 -5.24 -8.78 0.07
CA SER A 35 -6.31 -9.78 0.07
C SER A 35 -6.36 -10.65 1.34
N SER A 36 -5.46 -10.42 2.29
CA SER A 36 -5.34 -11.17 3.55
C SER A 36 -6.45 -10.84 4.54
N ASP A 37 -6.70 -11.76 5.47
CA ASP A 37 -7.66 -11.53 6.56
C ASP A 37 -7.10 -10.50 7.54
N PHE A 38 -5.78 -10.49 7.75
CA PHE A 38 -5.09 -9.50 8.56
C PHE A 38 -5.35 -8.07 8.04
N CYS A 39 -5.16 -7.81 6.74
CA CYS A 39 -5.41 -6.48 6.17
C CYS A 39 -6.88 -6.07 6.37
N SER A 40 -7.83 -6.99 6.12
CA SER A 40 -9.26 -6.75 6.35
C SER A 40 -9.57 -6.35 7.80
N ARG A 41 -9.04 -7.07 8.79
CA ARG A 41 -9.31 -6.83 10.22
C ARG A 41 -8.48 -5.72 10.85
N ALA A 42 -7.30 -5.44 10.31
CA ALA A 42 -6.32 -4.56 10.94
C ALA A 42 -6.06 -3.25 10.18
N PHE A 43 -6.31 -3.20 8.87
CA PHE A 43 -6.06 -2.03 8.02
C PHE A 43 -7.34 -1.47 7.40
N ASP A 44 -8.34 -2.32 7.10
CA ASP A 44 -9.64 -1.91 6.54
C ASP A 44 -10.69 -1.61 7.62
N VAL A 45 -10.25 -1.00 8.72
CA VAL A 45 -11.09 -0.65 9.88
C VAL A 45 -10.86 0.80 10.29
N LEU A 46 -11.82 1.38 11.01
CA LEU A 46 -11.71 2.76 11.50
C LEU A 46 -10.53 2.97 12.44
N TYR A 47 -10.24 1.97 13.29
CA TYR A 47 -9.14 2.03 14.23
C TYR A 47 -8.57 0.64 14.49
N SER A 48 -7.25 0.53 14.43
CA SER A 48 -6.49 -0.64 14.80
C SER A 48 -5.10 -0.21 15.24
N ARG A 49 -4.54 -0.88 16.26
CA ARG A 49 -3.17 -0.59 16.72
C ARG A 49 -2.15 -0.77 15.59
N PHE A 50 -2.40 -1.72 14.69
CA PHE A 50 -1.50 -2.07 13.58
C PHE A 50 -1.36 -0.95 12.54
N GLN A 51 -2.32 -0.02 12.47
CA GLN A 51 -2.27 1.12 11.56
C GLN A 51 -1.15 2.12 11.91
N LEU A 52 -0.59 2.06 13.13
CA LEU A 52 0.50 2.90 13.61
C LEU A 52 1.69 2.09 14.16
N GLU A 53 1.70 0.79 13.90
CA GLU A 53 2.67 -0.14 14.46
C GLU A 53 3.90 -0.30 13.56
N THR A 54 4.96 -0.92 14.09
CA THR A 54 6.15 -1.19 13.28
C THR A 54 5.92 -2.27 12.21
N PRO A 55 6.64 -2.21 11.06
CA PRO A 55 6.56 -3.25 10.04
C PRO A 55 6.84 -4.66 10.57
N VAL A 56 7.78 -4.79 11.52
CA VAL A 56 8.16 -6.08 12.12
C VAL A 56 6.97 -6.72 12.81
N GLU A 57 6.29 -5.97 13.69
CA GLU A 57 5.11 -6.50 14.38
C GLU A 57 3.96 -6.83 13.42
N CYS A 58 3.74 -6.03 12.37
CA CYS A 58 2.73 -6.35 11.36
C CYS A 58 3.10 -7.62 10.57
N MET A 59 4.39 -7.82 10.25
CA MET A 59 4.84 -8.97 9.49
C MET A 59 4.64 -10.29 10.22
N ASP A 60 4.72 -10.34 11.54
CA ASP A 60 4.46 -11.56 12.31
C ASP A 60 3.06 -12.13 12.00
N PHE A 61 2.04 -11.27 11.89
CA PHE A 61 0.67 -11.69 11.56
C PHE A 61 0.49 -11.97 10.07
N ILE A 62 1.14 -11.21 9.19
CA ILE A 62 1.07 -11.42 7.74
C ILE A 62 1.68 -12.78 7.37
N LEU A 63 2.81 -13.13 7.98
CA LEU A 63 3.50 -14.39 7.72
C LEU A 63 2.75 -15.60 8.29
N GLU A 64 2.05 -15.43 9.41
CA GLU A 64 1.15 -16.46 9.95
C GLU A 64 0.06 -16.85 8.94
N GLU A 65 -0.51 -15.87 8.22
CA GLU A 65 -1.53 -16.12 7.19
C GLU A 65 -0.96 -16.60 5.84
N ALA A 66 0.34 -16.39 5.61
CA ALA A 66 0.96 -16.65 4.31
C ALA A 66 1.07 -18.14 3.99
N ASP A 67 1.27 -19.02 4.97
CA ASP A 67 1.36 -20.49 4.79
C ASP A 67 2.18 -20.87 3.54
N ASP A 68 3.43 -20.41 3.48
CA ASP A 68 4.39 -20.56 2.36
C ASP A 68 4.01 -19.91 1.01
N LYS A 69 2.91 -19.16 0.93
CA LYS A 69 2.50 -18.45 -0.30
C LYS A 69 3.45 -17.32 -0.67
N LEU A 70 4.15 -16.72 0.30
CA LEU A 70 5.10 -15.65 0.05
C LEU A 70 6.48 -16.23 -0.22
N LYS A 71 7.07 -15.87 -1.36
CA LYS A 71 8.44 -16.27 -1.71
C LYS A 71 9.42 -15.18 -1.31
N GLU A 72 10.34 -15.54 -0.43
CA GLU A 72 11.56 -14.77 -0.21
C GLU A 72 12.55 -15.08 -1.35
N ASN A 73 13.08 -14.04 -1.98
CA ASN A 73 14.17 -14.15 -2.93
C ASN A 73 15.48 -14.18 -2.15
N ALA A 74 15.92 -15.39 -1.80
CA ALA A 74 17.13 -15.65 -1.00
C ALA A 74 18.43 -15.05 -1.59
N VAL A 75 18.42 -14.54 -2.83
CA VAL A 75 19.62 -14.10 -3.56
C VAL A 75 19.65 -12.58 -3.82
N LYS A 76 18.52 -11.86 -3.77
CA LYS A 76 18.49 -10.42 -4.03
C LYS A 76 17.52 -9.68 -3.10
N LYS A 77 18.08 -8.88 -2.19
CA LYS A 77 17.37 -7.85 -1.44
C LYS A 77 17.30 -6.58 -2.28
N ALA A 78 16.21 -5.83 -2.14
CA ALA A 78 16.06 -4.54 -2.79
C ALA A 78 17.14 -3.55 -2.33
N ASP A 79 17.67 -2.76 -3.24
CA ASP A 79 18.40 -1.53 -2.88
C ASP A 79 17.43 -0.43 -2.41
N ASP A 80 17.97 0.74 -2.05
CA ASP A 80 17.15 1.83 -1.53
C ASP A 80 16.15 2.35 -2.57
N GLU A 81 16.50 2.39 -3.86
CA GLU A 81 15.60 2.85 -4.92
C GLU A 81 14.46 1.84 -5.14
N GLU A 82 14.78 0.55 -5.20
CA GLU A 82 13.80 -0.53 -5.32
C GLU A 82 12.86 -0.57 -4.11
N ALA A 83 13.37 -0.33 -2.89
CA ALA A 83 12.57 -0.27 -1.67
C ALA A 83 11.67 0.97 -1.64
N ASP A 84 12.15 2.13 -2.08
CA ASP A 84 11.37 3.36 -2.14
C ASP A 84 10.19 3.23 -3.14
N VAL A 85 10.41 2.57 -4.28
CA VAL A 85 9.32 2.25 -5.24
C VAL A 85 8.26 1.37 -4.58
N ALA A 86 8.67 0.32 -3.87
CA ALA A 86 7.75 -0.56 -3.14
C ALA A 86 6.96 0.22 -2.08
N GLY A 87 7.65 1.05 -1.30
CA GLY A 87 7.07 1.91 -0.29
C GLY A 87 6.01 2.85 -0.87
N PHE A 88 6.35 3.54 -1.96
CA PHE A 88 5.42 4.44 -2.65
C PHE A 88 4.14 3.71 -3.08
N ILE A 89 4.25 2.50 -3.63
CA ILE A 89 3.08 1.73 -4.04
C ILE A 89 2.20 1.36 -2.83
N GLY A 90 2.82 0.93 -1.73
CA GLY A 90 2.10 0.65 -0.47
C GLY A 90 1.37 1.89 0.08
N LEU A 91 2.00 3.05 0.00
CA LEU A 91 1.40 4.33 0.36
C LEU A 91 0.16 4.64 -0.49
N ILE A 92 0.28 4.53 -1.82
CA ILE A 92 -0.81 4.83 -2.74
C ILE A 92 -2.01 3.91 -2.51
N TYR A 93 -1.81 2.60 -2.29
CA TYR A 93 -2.91 1.71 -1.96
C TYR A 93 -3.66 2.14 -0.70
N ARG A 94 -2.95 2.63 0.31
CA ARG A 94 -3.63 3.09 1.53
C ARG A 94 -4.38 4.40 1.31
N MET A 95 -3.83 5.31 0.52
CA MET A 95 -4.52 6.54 0.13
C MET A 95 -5.79 6.25 -0.67
N LEU A 96 -5.73 5.33 -1.64
CA LEU A 96 -6.87 4.90 -2.44
C LEU A 96 -8.00 4.36 -1.55
N TYR A 97 -7.69 3.62 -0.50
CA TYR A 97 -8.71 3.15 0.44
C TYR A 97 -9.41 4.28 1.20
N PHE A 98 -8.69 5.33 1.59
CA PHE A 98 -9.33 6.46 2.29
C PHE A 98 -10.25 7.28 1.39
N ILE A 99 -9.89 7.41 0.10
CA ILE A 99 -10.61 8.27 -0.84
C ILE A 99 -11.66 7.52 -1.67
N THR A 100 -11.65 6.18 -1.71
CA THR A 100 -12.61 5.36 -2.47
C THR A 100 -13.54 4.58 -1.53
N PRO A 101 -14.68 4.04 -2.01
CA PRO A 101 -15.53 3.17 -1.21
C PRO A 101 -15.07 1.70 -1.19
N TYR A 102 -13.87 1.41 -1.71
CA TYR A 102 -13.40 0.04 -1.93
C TYR A 102 -12.54 -0.47 -0.77
N THR A 103 -12.69 -1.75 -0.47
CA THR A 103 -11.77 -2.49 0.40
C THR A 103 -10.38 -2.63 -0.24
N SER A 104 -9.35 -2.94 0.56
CA SER A 104 -8.00 -3.24 0.06
C SER A 104 -8.00 -4.35 -0.97
N LYS A 105 -8.83 -5.38 -0.76
CA LYS A 105 -8.99 -6.50 -1.68
C LYS A 105 -9.56 -6.05 -3.03
N GLU A 106 -10.64 -5.27 -3.02
CA GLU A 106 -11.24 -4.73 -4.25
C GLU A 106 -10.27 -3.78 -4.97
N LEU A 107 -9.48 -2.99 -4.23
CA LEU A 107 -8.45 -2.13 -4.81
C LEU A 107 -7.35 -2.94 -5.50
N CYS A 108 -6.92 -4.05 -4.91
CA CYS A 108 -5.95 -4.95 -5.52
C CYS A 108 -6.44 -5.50 -6.88
N GLU A 109 -7.75 -5.76 -7.00
CA GLU A 109 -8.36 -6.25 -8.24
C GLU A 109 -8.56 -5.14 -9.28
N LYS A 110 -8.98 -3.94 -8.84
CA LYS A 110 -9.27 -2.79 -9.72
C LYS A 110 -8.03 -2.02 -10.13
N VAL A 111 -7.01 -2.01 -9.29
CA VAL A 111 -5.77 -1.25 -9.46
C VAL A 111 -4.59 -2.23 -9.30
N PRO A 112 -4.20 -2.95 -10.36
CA PRO A 112 -3.08 -3.88 -10.31
C PRO A 112 -1.78 -3.19 -9.89
N TYR A 113 -0.90 -3.92 -9.21
CA TYR A 113 0.40 -3.40 -8.75
C TYR A 113 1.21 -2.76 -9.88
N SER A 114 1.26 -3.43 -11.03
CA SER A 114 1.94 -2.94 -12.23
C SER A 114 1.34 -1.64 -12.78
N THR A 115 0.07 -1.34 -12.50
CA THR A 115 -0.54 -0.06 -12.84
C THR A 115 0.02 1.05 -11.96
N VAL A 116 -0.03 0.90 -10.62
CA VAL A 116 0.51 1.92 -9.70
C VAL A 116 1.99 2.19 -9.96
N LYS A 117 2.77 1.14 -10.25
CA LYS A 117 4.18 1.27 -10.61
C LYS A 117 4.41 2.15 -11.86
N LYS A 118 3.53 2.09 -12.87
CA LYS A 118 3.63 2.96 -14.06
C LYS A 118 3.39 4.43 -13.71
N PHE A 119 2.47 4.72 -12.80
CA PHE A 119 2.24 6.09 -12.32
C PHE A 119 3.47 6.64 -11.60
N TYR A 120 4.13 5.83 -10.75
CA TYR A 120 5.39 6.22 -10.12
C TYR A 120 6.44 6.64 -11.17
N SER A 121 6.63 5.84 -12.22
CA SER A 121 7.60 6.15 -13.29
C SER A 121 7.21 7.37 -14.14
N ALA A 122 5.92 7.66 -14.29
CA ALA A 122 5.42 8.77 -15.11
C ALA A 122 5.46 10.12 -14.39
N TYR A 123 5.41 10.12 -13.05
CA TYR A 123 5.13 11.31 -12.26
C TYR A 123 6.17 11.60 -11.17
N GLY A 124 7.46 11.42 -11.46
CA GLY A 124 8.54 11.53 -10.47
C GLY A 124 8.68 12.86 -9.70
N GLN A 125 7.84 13.87 -9.97
CA GLN A 125 7.79 15.14 -9.23
C GLN A 125 6.40 15.54 -8.70
N GLU A 126 5.36 14.74 -8.95
CA GLU A 126 4.01 15.05 -8.47
C GLU A 126 3.79 14.55 -7.05
N THR A 127 2.85 15.18 -6.35
CA THR A 127 2.47 14.76 -4.99
C THR A 127 1.74 13.43 -4.99
N GLU A 128 1.81 12.69 -3.88
CA GLU A 128 1.12 11.40 -3.76
C GLU A 128 -0.41 11.57 -3.83
N ASN A 129 -0.93 12.73 -3.38
CA ASN A 129 -2.35 13.08 -3.52
C ASN A 129 -2.77 13.18 -4.99
N TYR A 130 -1.99 13.91 -5.79
CA TYR A 130 -2.23 14.05 -7.23
C TYR A 130 -2.21 12.67 -7.90
N ILE A 131 -1.21 11.84 -7.58
CA ILE A 131 -1.08 10.52 -8.20
C ILE A 131 -2.25 9.60 -7.81
N ALA A 132 -2.69 9.61 -6.55
CA ALA A 132 -3.85 8.83 -6.11
C ALA A 132 -5.14 9.27 -6.83
N GLU A 133 -5.35 10.58 -6.99
CA GLU A 133 -6.51 11.13 -7.72
C GLU A 133 -6.44 10.80 -9.23
N ASP A 134 -5.27 10.94 -9.84
CA ASP A 134 -5.07 10.64 -11.25
C ASP A 134 -5.32 9.15 -11.55
N ILE A 135 -4.93 8.24 -10.64
CA ILE A 135 -5.31 6.82 -10.73
C ILE A 135 -6.83 6.66 -10.74
N CYS A 136 -7.54 7.34 -9.84
CA CYS A 136 -9.01 7.27 -9.80
C CYS A 136 -9.65 7.80 -11.10
N ILE A 137 -9.13 8.90 -11.65
CA ILE A 137 -9.62 9.48 -12.91
C ILE A 137 -9.36 8.54 -14.08
N ASN A 138 -8.12 8.08 -14.25
CA ASN A 138 -7.71 7.24 -15.39
C ASN A 138 -8.38 5.86 -15.39
N LEU A 139 -8.70 5.32 -14.22
CA LEU A 139 -9.35 4.02 -14.07
C LEU A 139 -10.87 4.13 -13.84
N HIS A 140 -11.44 5.34 -13.92
CA HIS A 140 -12.87 5.59 -13.71
C HIS A 140 -13.41 5.02 -12.38
N LEU A 141 -12.64 5.18 -11.30
CA LEU A 141 -13.01 4.74 -9.96
C LEU A 141 -13.95 5.75 -9.29
N ASN A 142 -14.88 5.25 -8.47
CA ASN A 142 -15.61 6.12 -7.56
C ASN A 142 -14.66 6.60 -6.45
N TYR A 143 -14.58 7.90 -6.21
CA TYR A 143 -13.80 8.49 -5.13
C TYR A 143 -14.43 9.78 -4.60
N ASP A 144 -14.02 10.18 -3.40
CA ASP A 144 -14.39 11.42 -2.74
C ASP A 144 -13.26 12.44 -2.92
N SER A 145 -13.44 13.37 -3.85
CA SER A 145 -12.45 14.41 -4.14
C SER A 145 -12.18 15.34 -2.93
N GLN A 146 -13.13 15.45 -1.98
CA GLN A 146 -12.90 16.25 -0.77
C GLN A 146 -11.93 15.57 0.20
N LYS A 147 -11.69 14.27 0.05
CA LYS A 147 -10.73 13.51 0.86
C LYS A 147 -9.33 13.46 0.26
N VAL A 148 -9.18 13.78 -1.02
CA VAL A 148 -7.88 13.83 -1.71
C VAL A 148 -6.98 14.90 -1.10
N GLU A 149 -7.51 16.10 -0.87
CA GLU A 149 -6.74 17.19 -0.30
C GLU A 149 -6.58 17.05 1.22
N LEU A 150 -5.36 17.31 1.71
CA LEU A 150 -5.10 17.51 3.13
C LEU A 150 -5.78 18.82 3.55
N LYS A 151 -6.84 18.74 4.38
CA LYS A 151 -7.31 19.91 5.12
C LYS A 151 -6.36 20.09 6.30
N VAL A 152 -5.35 20.93 6.09
CA VAL A 152 -4.47 21.42 7.17
C VAL A 152 -5.23 22.40 8.05
#